data_AF-X1K871-F1
#
_entry.id   AF-X1K871-F1
#
_cell.length_a   1.000
_cell.length_b   1.000
_cell.length_c   1.000
_cell.angle_alpha   90.00
_cell.angle_beta   90.00
_cell.angle_gamma   90.00
#
_symmetry.space_group_name_H-M   'P 1'
#
loop_
_entity.id
_entity.type
_entity.pdbx_description
1 polymer ?
#
loop_
_entity_poly.entity_id
_entity_poly.type
_entity_poly.pdbx_seq_one_letter_code
_entity_poly.pdbx_strand_id
1 'polypeptide(L)'
;AQALFSTPKVKKVKITAIDIDNQSPADRTVRLQDIFKPDESVGETGPTTETKERFQATVGVGVSFSADEPSLKDVEVLGDAKAIADAAEADCVIIVKYHFE
;
A
#
# COMPACT_ATOMS: atom_id res chain seq x y z
N ALA A 1 11.46 0.95 1.35
CA ALA A 1 10.05 0.71 1.72
C ALA A 1 9.71 1.61 2.89
N GLN A 2 8.64 2.40 2.77
CA GLN A 2 8.18 3.32 3.81
C GLN A 2 6.94 2.72 4.48
N ALA A 3 6.93 2.66 5.82
CA ALA A 3 5.73 2.26 6.56
C ALA A 3 4.67 3.37 6.46
N LEU A 4 3.43 2.98 6.20
CA LEU A 4 2.30 3.90 6.13
C LEU A 4 1.46 3.85 7.40
N PHE A 5 0.94 2.66 7.73
CA PHE A 5 0.09 2.43 8.89
C PHE A 5 0.04 0.95 9.25
N SER A 6 -0.46 0.65 10.45
CA SER A 6 -0.73 -0.70 10.93
C SER A 6 -2.23 -0.90 11.13
N THR A 7 -2.76 -2.01 10.63
CA THR A 7 -4.18 -2.35 10.79
C THR A 7 -4.45 -3.01 12.14
N PRO A 8 -5.45 -2.55 12.92
CA PRO A 8 -5.85 -3.22 14.15
C PRO A 8 -6.38 -4.65 13.88
N LYS A 9 -6.11 -5.59 14.80
CA LYS A 9 -6.37 -7.05 14.66
C LYS A 9 -7.79 -7.49 14.23
N VAL A 10 -8.80 -6.63 14.36
CA VAL A 10 -10.21 -6.94 14.05
C VAL A 10 -10.83 -5.91 13.11
N LYS A 11 -9.97 -5.18 12.41
CA LYS A 11 -10.34 -4.17 11.43
C LYS A 11 -9.70 -4.55 10.10
N LYS A 12 -10.29 -4.05 9.03
CA LYS A 12 -9.62 -3.98 7.74
C LYS A 12 -9.42 -2.53 7.38
N VAL A 13 -8.44 -2.25 6.53
CA VAL A 13 -8.26 -0.93 5.96
C VAL A 13 -8.73 -0.95 4.52
N LYS A 14 -9.61 -0.02 4.19
CA LYS A 14 -10.01 0.27 2.82
C LYS A 14 -9.19 1.45 2.31
N ILE A 15 -8.58 1.29 1.13
CA ILE A 15 -7.88 2.38 0.47
C ILE A 15 -8.88 3.18 -0.35
N THR A 16 -8.94 4.49 -0.11
CA THR A 16 -9.92 5.38 -0.76
C THR A 16 -9.29 6.26 -1.83
N ALA A 17 -7.98 6.52 -1.74
CA ALA A 17 -7.23 7.14 -2.83
C ALA A 17 -5.74 6.82 -2.75
N ILE A 18 -5.08 6.79 -3.91
CA ILE A 18 -3.63 6.79 -4.04
C ILE A 18 -3.26 7.89 -5.02
N ASP A 19 -2.46 8.84 -4.55
CA ASP A 19 -1.87 9.89 -5.37
C ASP A 19 -0.35 9.68 -5.38
N ILE A 20 0.24 9.60 -6.58
CA ILE A 20 1.68 9.45 -6.79
C ILE A 20 2.13 10.62 -7.66
N ASP A 21 3.10 11.38 -7.19
CA ASP A 21 3.72 12.46 -7.95
C ASP A 21 5.19 12.14 -8.19
N ASN A 22 5.54 11.84 -9.45
CA ASN A 22 6.90 11.48 -9.84
C ASN A 22 7.60 12.67 -10.52
N GLN A 23 8.38 13.42 -9.75
CA GLN A 23 9.25 14.49 -10.24
C GLN A 23 10.70 14.03 -10.44
N SER A 24 10.97 12.73 -10.27
CA SER A 24 12.30 12.17 -10.49
C SER A 24 12.65 12.08 -11.99
N PRO A 25 13.95 12.03 -12.36
CA PRO A 25 14.37 11.97 -13.77
C PRO A 25 14.18 10.59 -14.43
N ALA A 26 13.56 9.62 -13.74
CA ALA A 26 13.28 8.29 -14.26
C ALA A 26 11.84 7.84 -13.94
N ASP A 27 11.34 6.86 -14.69
CA ASP A 27 10.07 6.22 -14.37
C ASP A 27 10.16 5.53 -13.00
N ARG A 28 9.06 5.53 -12.25
CA ARG A 28 8.99 4.93 -10.92
C ARG A 28 7.87 3.92 -10.83
N THR A 29 8.23 2.70 -10.45
CA THR A 29 7.26 1.67 -10.08
C THR A 29 6.99 1.73 -8.59
N VAL A 30 5.77 2.11 -8.24
CA VAL A 30 5.27 2.20 -6.86
C VAL A 30 4.35 1.02 -6.57
N ARG A 31 4.48 0.44 -5.38
CA ARG A 31 3.70 -0.70 -4.90
C ARG A 31 3.18 -0.45 -3.49
N LEU A 32 1.97 -0.93 -3.21
CA LEU A 32 1.41 -1.03 -1.87
C LEU A 32 1.46 -2.49 -1.42
N GLN A 33 2.12 -2.75 -0.30
CA GLN A 33 2.19 -4.06 0.33
C GLN A 33 1.31 -4.11 1.57
N ASP A 34 0.68 -5.27 1.76
CA ASP A 34 -0.03 -5.70 2.96
C ASP A 34 0.77 -6.83 3.60
N ILE A 35 1.29 -6.59 4.80
CA ILE A 35 2.05 -7.55 5.60
C ILE A 35 1.17 -8.00 6.75
N PHE A 36 0.55 -9.17 6.60
CA PHE A 36 -0.43 -9.69 7.54
C PHE A 36 0.08 -10.97 8.19
N LYS A 37 -0.12 -11.09 9.50
CA LYS A 37 0.07 -12.34 10.23
C LYS A 37 -1.27 -12.69 10.89
N PRO A 38 -1.89 -13.83 10.56
CA PRO A 38 -3.11 -14.28 11.24
C PRO A 38 -2.90 -14.41 12.75
N ASP A 39 -3.95 -14.15 13.52
CA ASP A 39 -3.89 -14.31 14.97
C ASP A 39 -3.95 -15.78 15.38
N GLU A 40 -3.07 -16.21 16.29
CA GLU A 40 -3.09 -17.57 16.84
C GLU A 40 -4.40 -17.86 17.59
N SER A 41 -5.04 -16.83 18.15
CA SER A 41 -6.29 -16.96 18.89
C SER A 41 -7.50 -17.31 18.01
N VAL A 42 -7.40 -17.19 16.68
CA VAL A 42 -8.47 -17.62 15.76
C VAL A 42 -8.33 -19.07 15.30
N GLY A 43 -7.48 -19.86 15.98
CA GLY A 43 -7.33 -21.30 15.74
C GLY A 43 -6.25 -21.65 14.70
N GLU A 44 -5.53 -20.66 14.19
CA GLU A 44 -4.41 -20.89 13.28
C GLU A 44 -3.19 -21.38 14.09
N THR A 45 -2.73 -22.60 13.83
CA THR A 45 -1.57 -23.17 14.52
C THR A 45 -0.29 -22.80 13.78
N GLY A 46 0.55 -21.97 14.39
CA GLY A 46 1.82 -21.52 13.80
C GLY A 46 1.65 -20.56 12.62
N PRO A 47 0.87 -19.47 12.74
CA PRO A 47 0.65 -18.54 11.65
C PRO A 47 1.97 -17.90 11.21
N THR A 48 2.18 -17.87 9.91
CA THR A 48 3.31 -17.19 9.29
C THR A 48 2.89 -15.82 8.80
N THR A 49 3.84 -14.90 8.71
CA THR A 49 3.60 -13.60 8.10
C THR A 49 3.50 -13.77 6.59
N GLU A 50 2.38 -13.35 6.02
CA GLU A 50 2.19 -13.21 4.58
C GLU A 50 2.47 -11.77 4.16
N THR A 51 3.10 -11.60 2.99
CA THR A 51 3.24 -10.30 2.33
C THR A 51 2.58 -10.37 0.98
N LYS A 52 1.62 -9.48 0.72
CA LYS A 52 0.87 -9.41 -0.53
C LYS A 52 1.00 -8.02 -1.14
N GLU A 53 1.27 -7.96 -2.44
CA GLU A 53 1.16 -6.71 -3.19
C GLU A 53 -0.32 -6.47 -3.53
N ARG A 54 -0.87 -5.37 -3.03
CA ARG A 54 -2.30 -5.02 -3.19
C ARG A 54 -2.52 -4.03 -4.33
N PHE A 55 -1.48 -3.27 -4.67
CA PHE A 55 -1.51 -2.29 -5.75
C PHE A 55 -0.10 -2.13 -6.35
N GLN A 56 -0.03 -1.91 -7.65
CA GLN A 56 1.18 -1.53 -8.37
C GLN A 56 0.84 -0.55 -9.49
N ALA A 57 1.64 0.50 -9.62
CA ALA A 57 1.59 1.40 -10.76
C ALA A 57 3.00 1.84 -11.15
N THR A 58 3.24 1.98 -12.46
CA THR A 58 4.44 2.64 -12.98
C THR A 58 4.05 4.03 -13.44
N VAL A 59 4.73 5.04 -12.90
CA VAL A 59 4.47 6.46 -13.17
C VAL A 59 5.67 7.01 -13.94
N GLY A 60 5.39 7.62 -15.10
CA GLY A 60 6.42 8.17 -15.96
C GLY A 60 7.14 9.38 -15.36
N VAL A 61 8.26 9.78 -15.96
CA VAL A 61 9.01 10.99 -15.60
C VAL A 61 8.15 12.26 -15.65
N GLY A 62 8.11 13.03 -14.57
CA GLY A 62 7.40 14.31 -14.49
C GLY A 62 5.88 14.18 -14.53
N VAL A 63 5.35 12.97 -14.32
CA VAL A 63 3.92 12.66 -14.38
C VAL A 63 3.40 12.36 -12.98
N SER A 64 2.14 12.74 -12.75
CA SER A 64 1.40 12.33 -11.56
C SER A 64 0.35 11.28 -11.94
N PHE A 65 0.11 10.34 -11.05
CA PHE A 65 -0.93 9.32 -11.13
C PHE A 65 -1.89 9.50 -9.94
N SER A 66 -3.18 9.39 -10.20
CA SER A 66 -4.21 9.39 -9.17
C SER A 66 -5.19 8.25 -9.42
N ALA A 67 -5.51 7.52 -8.36
CA ALA A 67 -6.55 6.50 -8.31
C ALA A 67 -7.48 6.81 -7.15
N ASP A 68 -8.78 6.75 -7.40
CA ASP A 68 -9.85 7.02 -6.44
C ASP A 68 -10.62 5.74 -6.08
N GLU A 69 -11.52 5.87 -5.11
CA GLU A 69 -12.22 4.74 -4.49
C GLU A 69 -12.88 3.76 -5.49
N PRO A 70 -13.55 4.18 -6.58
CA PRO A 70 -14.10 3.26 -7.56
C PRO A 70 -13.05 2.34 -8.20
N SER A 71 -11.85 2.87 -8.45
CA SER A 71 -10.73 2.11 -9.02
C SER A 71 -9.99 1.24 -7.99
N LEU A 72 -10.14 1.56 -6.70
CA LEU A 72 -9.47 0.90 -5.58
C LEU A 72 -10.41 0.06 -4.71
N LYS A 73 -11.67 -0.14 -5.13
CA LYS A 73 -12.74 -0.76 -4.33
C LYS A 73 -12.39 -2.16 -3.79
N ASP A 74 -11.52 -2.89 -4.46
CA ASP A 74 -11.09 -4.25 -4.11
C ASP A 74 -9.72 -4.27 -3.40
N VAL A 75 -9.13 -3.09 -3.14
CA VAL A 75 -7.84 -2.94 -2.46
C VAL A 75 -8.07 -2.83 -0.95
N GLU A 76 -7.89 -3.96 -0.28
CA GLU A 76 -8.00 -4.07 1.18
C GLU A 76 -6.65 -4.47 1.79
N VAL A 77 -6.37 -3.91 2.97
CA VAL A 77 -5.17 -4.22 3.78
C VAL A 77 -5.62 -4.79 5.12
N LEU A 78 -5.02 -5.90 5.54
CA LEU A 78 -5.38 -6.60 6.78
C LEU A 78 -4.31 -6.44 7.88
N GLY A 79 -3.06 -6.15 7.50
CA GLY A 79 -1.95 -5.98 8.42
C GLY A 79 -1.24 -4.63 8.26
N ASP A 80 0.09 -4.66 8.23
CA ASP A 80 0.91 -3.47 8.06
C ASP A 80 0.98 -3.06 6.59
N ALA A 81 0.62 -1.81 6.30
CA ALA A 81 0.75 -1.23 4.98
C ALA A 81 2.14 -0.62 4.76
N LYS A 82 2.76 -0.95 3.63
CA LYS A 82 4.01 -0.31 3.18
C LYS A 82 3.90 0.18 1.75
N ALA A 83 4.38 1.40 1.51
CA ALA A 83 4.64 1.89 0.16
C ALA A 83 6.09 1.56 -0.23
N ILE A 84 6.27 1.06 -1.44
CA ILE A 84 7.58 0.75 -2.02
C ILE A 84 7.68 1.41 -3.38
N ALA A 85 8.66 2.30 -3.54
CA ALA A 85 9.17 2.67 -4.85
C ALA A 85 10.39 1.80 -5.18
N ASP A 86 10.60 1.52 -6.46
CA ASP A 86 11.78 0.80 -6.98
C ASP A 86 13.11 1.51 -6.72
N ALA A 87 13.09 2.83 -6.52
CA ALA A 87 14.15 3.60 -5.88
C ALA A 87 13.58 4.57 -4.83
N ALA A 88 14.31 4.75 -3.73
CA ALA A 88 13.96 5.73 -2.71
C ALA A 88 14.55 7.10 -3.08
N GLU A 89 13.72 7.99 -3.60
CA GLU A 89 14.11 9.36 -3.97
C GLU A 89 13.11 10.34 -3.38
N ALA A 90 13.61 11.51 -2.95
CA ALA A 90 12.77 12.57 -2.39
C ALA A 90 11.80 13.17 -3.43
N ASP A 91 12.12 13.00 -4.71
CA ASP A 91 11.38 13.59 -5.83
C ASP A 91 10.19 12.71 -6.27
N CYS A 92 9.91 11.61 -5.58
CA CYS A 92 8.73 10.79 -5.81
C CYS A 92 7.88 10.74 -4.52
N VAL A 93 6.75 11.43 -4.54
CA VAL A 93 5.85 11.54 -3.39
C VAL A 93 4.66 10.60 -3.57
N ILE A 94 4.36 9.81 -2.54
CA ILE A 94 3.26 8.85 -2.53
C ILE A 94 2.35 9.20 -1.36
N ILE A 95 1.08 9.47 -1.66
CA ILE A 95 0.05 9.79 -0.68
C ILE A 95 -1.04 8.72 -0.77
N VAL A 96 -1.31 8.07 0.36
CA VAL A 96 -2.35 7.04 0.46
C VAL A 96 -3.42 7.51 1.44
N LYS A 97 -4.66 7.62 0.97
CA LYS A 97 -5.83 7.92 1.79
C LYS A 97 -6.56 6.62 2.11
N TYR A 98 -6.96 6.48 3.37
CA TYR A 98 -7.54 5.25 3.87
C TYR A 98 -8.47 5.50 5.06
N HIS A 99 -9.32 4.53 5.37
CA HIS A 99 -10.06 4.47 6.63
C HIS A 99 -10.14 3.02 7.14
N PHE A 100 -10.31 2.90 8.45
CA PHE A 100 -10.50 1.62 9.13
C PHE A 100 -11.99 1.25 9.09
N GLU A 101 -12.29 0.00 8.73
CA GLU A 101 -13.63 -0.61 8.78
C GLU A 101 -13.69 -1.74 9.81
#